data_AF-A0A8H4BKC0-F1
#
_entry.id   AF-A0A8H4BKC0-F1
#
_cell.length_a   1.000
_cell.length_b   1.000
_cell.length_c   1.000
_cell.angle_alpha   90.00
_cell.angle_beta   90.00
_cell.angle_gamma   90.00
#
_symmetry.space_group_name_H-M   'P 1'
#
loop_
_entity.id
_entity.type
_entity.pdbx_description
1 polymer ?
#
loop_
_entity_poly.entity_id
_entity_poly.type
_entity_poly.pdbx_seq_one_letter_code
_entity_poly.pdbx_strand_id
1 'polypeptide(L)'
;SPSDALMDLMELNTTPTHHAKALPDSERKAIIEAYPPMAHLDYRAPAIIPTAERMMNRGQKYENTAIKQLQYLLSAAFRPLDILIHEMFTHENGNPNLERYSTMLRDIHRLLLHVCSMMTQQRNNIAL
;
A
#
# COMPACT_ATOMS: atom_id res chain seq x y z
N SER A 1 -9.38 -24.58 -11.46
CA SER A 1 -9.13 -23.20 -11.91
C SER A 1 -10.07 -22.27 -11.17
N PRO A 2 -9.66 -21.02 -10.88
CA PRO A 2 -10.58 -19.99 -10.37
C PRO A 2 -11.80 -19.85 -11.29
N SER A 3 -12.95 -19.49 -10.72
CA SER A 3 -14.17 -19.21 -11.52
C SER A 3 -14.00 -17.92 -12.30
N ASP A 4 -14.73 -17.77 -13.42
CA ASP A 4 -14.72 -16.52 -14.20
C ASP A 4 -15.09 -15.31 -13.34
N ALA A 5 -16.07 -15.47 -12.45
CA ALA A 5 -16.43 -14.44 -11.48
C ALA A 5 -15.28 -14.05 -10.55
N LEU A 6 -14.46 -15.01 -10.09
CA LEU A 6 -13.30 -14.73 -9.28
C LEU A 6 -12.17 -14.09 -10.10
N MET A 7 -12.00 -14.52 -11.35
CA MET A 7 -11.02 -13.95 -12.28
C MET A 7 -11.33 -12.49 -12.58
N ASP A 8 -12.60 -12.15 -12.81
CA ASP A 8 -13.05 -10.78 -13.07
C ASP A 8 -12.98 -9.93 -11.79
N LEU A 9 -13.42 -10.45 -10.66
CA LEU A 9 -13.38 -9.74 -9.37
C LEU A 9 -11.97 -9.34 -8.95
N MET A 10 -11.02 -10.26 -9.12
CA MET A 10 -9.62 -10.07 -8.74
C MET A 10 -8.76 -9.53 -9.90
N GLU A 11 -9.38 -9.22 -11.04
CA GLU A 11 -8.74 -8.79 -12.29
C GLU A 11 -7.59 -9.72 -12.75
N LEU A 12 -7.65 -11.01 -12.42
CA LEU A 12 -6.60 -12.00 -12.70
C LEU A 12 -6.44 -12.35 -14.18
N ASN A 13 -7.41 -11.93 -15.01
CA ASN A 13 -7.33 -11.97 -16.46
C ASN A 13 -6.31 -10.96 -17.00
N THR A 14 -5.92 -9.96 -16.20
CA THR A 14 -4.79 -9.10 -16.51
C THR A 14 -3.50 -9.83 -16.12
N THR A 15 -2.55 -9.92 -17.05
CA THR A 15 -1.27 -10.58 -16.78
C THR A 15 -0.61 -9.84 -15.62
N PRO A 16 -0.16 -10.52 -14.54
CA PRO A 16 0.48 -9.86 -13.39
C PRO A 16 1.85 -9.33 -13.84
N THR A 17 1.84 -8.17 -14.48
CA THR A 17 2.96 -7.73 -15.31
C THR A 17 3.18 -6.25 -15.14
N HIS A 18 4.45 -5.88 -15.27
CA HIS A 18 5.01 -4.54 -15.29
C HIS A 18 4.39 -3.58 -16.35
N HIS A 19 3.27 -3.97 -16.97
CA HIS A 19 2.54 -3.28 -18.04
C HIS A 19 1.07 -2.97 -17.69
N ALA A 20 0.62 -3.28 -16.47
CA ALA A 20 -0.69 -2.84 -16.00
C ALA A 20 -0.79 -1.30 -16.09
N LYS A 21 -1.93 -0.80 -16.58
CA LYS A 21 -2.17 0.64 -16.64
C LYS A 21 -2.27 1.18 -15.22
N ALA A 22 -1.66 2.33 -14.98
CA ALA A 22 -1.83 3.03 -13.71
C ALA A 22 -3.31 3.41 -13.52
N LEU A 23 -3.81 3.21 -12.31
CA LEU A 23 -5.16 3.60 -11.93
C LEU A 23 -5.31 5.14 -12.07
N PRO A 24 -6.39 5.64 -12.70
CA PRO A 24 -6.69 7.06 -12.74
C PRO A 24 -6.76 7.67 -11.33
N ASP A 25 -6.33 8.92 -11.21
CA ASP A 25 -6.30 9.63 -9.92
C ASP A 25 -7.67 9.71 -9.23
N SER A 26 -8.75 9.89 -10.00
CA SER A 26 -10.12 9.93 -9.50
C SER A 26 -10.57 8.60 -8.92
N GLU A 27 -10.24 7.50 -9.61
CA GLU A 27 -10.61 6.15 -9.20
C GLU A 27 -9.80 5.73 -7.97
N ARG A 28 -8.50 6.00 -7.96
CA ARG A 28 -7.65 5.80 -6.77
C ARG A 28 -8.19 6.56 -5.56
N LYS A 29 -8.58 7.82 -5.74
CA LYS A 29 -9.13 8.65 -4.67
C LYS A 29 -10.45 8.07 -4.14
N ALA A 30 -11.34 7.65 -5.04
CA ALA A 30 -12.60 7.02 -4.67
C ALA A 30 -12.40 5.75 -3.83
N ILE A 31 -11.43 4.91 -4.19
CA ILE A 31 -11.08 3.73 -3.38
C ILE A 31 -10.60 4.15 -1.98
N ILE A 32 -9.67 5.09 -1.87
CA ILE A 32 -9.12 5.53 -0.56
C ILE A 32 -10.21 6.14 0.33
N GLU A 33 -11.12 6.93 -0.24
CA GLU A 33 -12.17 7.63 0.49
C GLU A 33 -13.35 6.74 0.86
N ALA A 34 -13.53 5.59 0.19
CA ALA A 34 -14.54 4.59 0.55
C ALA A 34 -14.27 3.95 1.92
N TYR A 35 -13.04 4.03 2.41
CA TYR A 35 -12.59 3.41 3.66
C TYR A 35 -12.29 4.47 4.73
N PRO A 36 -13.08 4.54 5.82
CA PRO A 36 -12.82 5.50 6.89
C PRO A 36 -11.45 5.21 7.53
N PRO A 37 -10.64 6.24 7.86
CA PRO A 37 -9.38 6.01 8.54
C PRO A 37 -9.64 5.37 9.91
N MET A 38 -8.92 4.29 10.22
CA MET A 38 -8.96 3.76 11.57
C MET A 38 -8.39 4.76 12.57
N ALA A 39 -9.08 4.90 13.70
CA ALA A 39 -8.67 5.82 14.75
C ALA A 39 -7.25 5.50 15.21
N HIS A 40 -6.44 6.55 15.39
CA HIS A 40 -5.05 6.48 15.85
C HIS A 40 -4.01 5.93 14.85
N LEU A 41 -4.38 5.64 13.59
CA LEU A 41 -3.41 5.31 12.53
C LEU A 41 -3.17 6.51 11.60
N ASP A 42 -1.89 6.84 11.38
CA ASP A 42 -1.47 7.83 10.37
C ASP A 42 -0.94 7.12 9.13
N TYR A 43 -1.66 7.28 8.02
CA TYR A 43 -1.34 6.70 6.71
C TYR A 43 -0.42 7.59 5.87
N ARG A 44 0.08 8.72 6.41
CA ARG A 44 0.92 9.64 5.65
C ARG A 44 2.31 9.07 5.42
N ALA A 45 2.85 9.32 4.22
CA ALA A 45 4.25 9.00 3.92
C ALA A 45 5.19 9.77 4.86
N PRO A 46 6.28 9.15 5.36
CA PRO A 46 7.21 9.81 6.25
C PRO A 46 7.84 11.04 5.56
N ALA A 47 7.89 12.15 6.30
CA ALA A 47 8.61 13.34 5.89
C ALA A 47 10.12 13.03 5.85
N ILE A 48 10.81 13.53 4.82
CA ILE A 48 12.27 13.60 4.87
C ILE A 48 12.68 14.70 5.83
N ILE A 49 13.83 14.52 6.48
CA ILE A 49 14.45 15.55 7.29
C ILE A 49 14.73 16.78 6.38
N PRO A 50 14.15 17.96 6.64
CA PRO A 50 14.21 19.12 5.73
C PRO A 50 15.63 19.57 5.34
N THR A 51 16.63 19.27 6.17
CA THR A 51 18.04 19.56 5.90
C THR A 51 18.60 18.71 4.75
N ALA A 52 18.26 17.43 4.69
CA ALA A 52 18.68 16.51 3.63
C ALA A 52 18.12 16.94 2.25
N GLU A 53 16.85 17.33 2.19
CA GLU A 53 16.21 17.78 0.95
C GLU A 53 16.86 19.03 0.35
N ARG A 54 17.37 19.94 1.21
CA ARG A 54 18.08 21.15 0.76
C ARG A 54 19.45 20.85 0.15
N MET A 55 20.10 19.76 0.57
CA MET A 55 21.43 19.37 0.09
C MET A 55 21.39 18.56 -1.21
N MET A 56 20.22 18.05 -1.61
CA MET A 56 20.06 17.31 -2.86
C MET A 56 20.23 18.18 -4.12
N ASN A 57 20.91 17.65 -5.13
CA ASN A 57 20.95 18.21 -6.47
C ASN A 57 19.60 18.00 -7.20
N ARG A 58 19.45 18.60 -8.40
CA ARG A 58 18.19 18.53 -9.16
C ARG A 58 17.76 17.09 -9.52
N GLY A 59 18.71 16.22 -9.87
CA GLY A 59 18.44 14.82 -10.18
C GLY A 59 17.99 14.03 -8.94
N GLN A 60 18.71 14.19 -7.83
CA GLN A 60 18.37 13.58 -6.53
C GLN A 60 16.98 14.01 -6.05
N LYS A 61 16.61 15.29 -6.20
CA LYS A 61 15.26 15.78 -5.85
C LYS A 61 14.17 15.12 -6.70
N TYR A 62 14.42 14.93 -7.99
CA TYR A 62 13.48 14.26 -8.88
C TYR A 62 13.27 12.79 -8.47
N GLU A 63 14.36 12.07 -8.24
CA GLU A 63 14.32 10.66 -7.81
C GLU A 63 13.64 10.50 -6.45
N ASN A 64 14.00 11.32 -5.46
CA ASN A 64 13.34 11.32 -4.16
C ASN A 64 11.83 11.59 -4.27
N THR A 65 11.42 12.52 -5.13
CA THR A 65 10.01 12.82 -5.37
C THR A 65 9.28 11.63 -5.98
N ALA A 66 9.89 10.94 -6.93
CA ALA A 66 9.33 9.72 -7.53
C ALA A 66 9.15 8.60 -6.49
N ILE A 67 10.14 8.35 -5.63
CA ILE A 67 10.04 7.33 -4.58
C ILE A 67 8.99 7.73 -3.51
N LYS A 68 8.94 9.01 -3.13
CA LYS A 68 7.90 9.53 -2.23
C LYS A 68 6.49 9.29 -2.79
N GLN A 69 6.31 9.49 -4.10
CA GLN A 69 5.04 9.21 -4.76
C GLN A 69 4.69 7.72 -4.69
N LEU A 70 5.65 6.82 -4.93
CA LEU A 70 5.43 5.37 -4.79
C LEU A 70 5.07 4.98 -3.35
N GLN A 71 5.71 5.56 -2.34
CA GLN A 71 5.35 5.35 -0.94
C GLN A 71 3.91 5.82 -0.63
N TYR A 72 3.52 6.97 -1.17
CA TYR A 72 2.15 7.46 -1.02
C TYR A 72 1.13 6.53 -1.68
N LEU A 73 1.41 6.06 -2.91
CA LEU A 73 0.55 5.09 -3.59
C LEU A 73 0.45 3.77 -2.82
N LEU A 74 1.55 3.27 -2.27
CA LEU A 74 1.56 2.06 -1.45
C LEU A 74 0.77 2.24 -0.14
N SER A 75 0.86 3.43 0.48
CA SER A 75 0.14 3.74 1.72
C SER A 75 -1.39 3.61 1.58
N ALA A 76 -1.92 3.82 0.37
CA ALA A 76 -3.34 3.69 0.06
C ALA A 76 -3.88 2.27 0.27
N ALA A 77 -3.03 1.24 0.15
CA ALA A 77 -3.45 -0.17 0.30
C ALA A 77 -3.65 -0.59 1.76
N PHE A 78 -3.03 0.10 2.72
CA PHE A 78 -3.15 -0.28 4.14
C PHE A 78 -4.56 -0.04 4.69
N ARG A 79 -5.22 1.06 4.31
CA ARG A 79 -6.58 1.36 4.80
C ARG A 79 -7.59 0.24 4.54
N PRO A 80 -7.84 -0.20 3.29
CA PRO A 80 -8.76 -1.30 3.03
C PRO A 80 -8.29 -2.61 3.67
N LEU A 81 -6.99 -2.87 3.70
CA LEU A 81 -6.43 -4.07 4.32
C LEU A 81 -6.69 -4.12 5.83
N ASP A 82 -6.41 -3.03 6.53
CA ASP A 82 -6.56 -2.96 7.97
C ASP A 82 -8.04 -3.02 8.38
N ILE A 83 -8.93 -2.38 7.60
CA ILE A 83 -10.39 -2.50 7.81
C ILE A 83 -10.86 -3.92 7.57
N LEU A 84 -10.41 -4.58 6.50
CA LEU A 84 -10.75 -5.98 6.24
C LEU A 84 -10.33 -6.87 7.41
N ILE A 85 -9.11 -6.68 7.92
CA ILE A 85 -8.63 -7.40 9.11
C ILE A 85 -9.58 -7.13 10.29
N HIS A 86 -9.88 -5.87 10.59
CA HIS A 86 -10.78 -5.51 11.68
C HIS A 86 -12.17 -6.15 11.53
N GLU A 87 -12.80 -6.05 10.35
CA GLU A 87 -14.11 -6.62 10.07
C GLU A 87 -14.14 -8.13 10.24
N MET A 88 -13.11 -8.83 9.78
CA MET A 88 -12.98 -10.27 9.97
C MET A 88 -12.89 -10.67 11.45
N PHE A 89 -12.07 -9.98 12.25
CA PHE A 89 -11.95 -10.30 13.67
C PHE A 89 -13.18 -9.90 14.50
N THR A 90 -13.97 -8.93 14.03
CA THR A 90 -15.17 -8.46 14.74
C THR A 90 -16.44 -9.22 14.39
N HIS A 91 -16.61 -9.62 13.12
CA HIS A 91 -17.87 -10.21 12.64
C HIS A 91 -17.77 -11.71 12.30
N GLU A 92 -16.58 -12.26 12.08
CA GLU A 92 -16.39 -13.66 11.63
C GLU A 92 -15.84 -14.59 12.73
N ASN A 93 -16.13 -14.30 14.00
CA ASN A 93 -15.53 -14.98 15.16
C ASN A 93 -15.88 -16.49 15.30
N GLY A 94 -16.71 -17.04 14.40
CA GLY A 94 -17.03 -18.47 14.29
C GLY A 94 -16.52 -19.14 13.02
N ASN A 95 -15.77 -18.42 12.18
CA ASN A 95 -15.30 -18.93 10.90
C ASN A 95 -14.12 -19.90 11.10
N PRO A 96 -14.22 -21.19 10.70
CA PRO A 96 -13.17 -22.17 10.92
C PRO A 96 -11.87 -21.85 10.14
N ASN A 97 -11.94 -20.96 9.15
CA ASN A 97 -10.78 -20.54 8.35
C ASN A 97 -10.13 -19.25 8.86
N LEU A 98 -10.64 -18.63 9.93
CA LEU A 98 -10.20 -17.31 10.40
C LEU A 98 -8.69 -17.27 10.67
N GLU A 99 -8.13 -18.31 11.28
CA GLU A 99 -6.69 -18.39 11.56
C GLU A 99 -5.84 -18.37 10.29
N ARG A 100 -6.26 -19.13 9.26
CA ARG A 100 -5.57 -19.19 7.97
C ARG A 100 -5.62 -17.84 7.26
N TYR A 101 -6.80 -17.22 7.20
CA TYR A 101 -6.96 -15.90 6.58
C TYR A 101 -6.17 -14.83 7.32
N SER A 102 -6.19 -14.85 8.66
CA SER A 102 -5.42 -13.93 9.49
C SER A 102 -3.93 -14.03 9.24
N THR A 103 -3.42 -15.25 9.04
CA THR A 103 -2.01 -15.47 8.68
C THR A 103 -1.68 -14.87 7.32
N MET A 104 -2.52 -15.10 6.30
CA MET A 104 -2.32 -14.50 4.97
C MET A 104 -2.34 -12.97 5.02
N LEU A 105 -3.31 -12.38 5.72
CA LEU A 105 -3.43 -10.92 5.84
C LEU A 105 -2.26 -10.31 6.61
N ARG A 106 -1.81 -10.96 7.69
CA ARG A 106 -0.62 -10.55 8.43
C ARG A 106 0.62 -10.57 7.55
N ASP A 107 0.81 -11.61 6.74
CA ASP A 107 1.99 -11.74 5.89
C ASP A 107 1.97 -10.69 4.75
N ILE A 108 0.80 -10.44 4.14
CA ILE A 108 0.60 -9.32 3.21
C ILE A 108 0.95 -7.99 3.88
N HIS A 109 0.41 -7.72 5.06
CA HIS A 109 0.66 -6.49 5.81
C HIS A 109 2.17 -6.30 6.08
N ARG A 110 2.88 -7.35 6.54
CA ARG A 110 4.33 -7.31 6.78
C ARG A 110 5.14 -7.04 5.51
N LEU A 111 4.75 -7.63 4.39
CA LEU A 111 5.42 -7.40 3.10
C LEU A 111 5.23 -5.96 2.63
N LEU A 112 4.02 -5.38 2.76
CA LEU A 112 3.78 -3.97 2.43
C LEU A 112 4.61 -3.03 3.31
N LEU A 113 4.65 -3.28 4.63
CA LEU A 113 5.49 -2.52 5.56
C LEU A 113 6.98 -2.61 5.20
N HIS A 114 7.45 -3.80 4.81
CA HIS A 114 8.82 -4.00 4.38
C HIS A 114 9.15 -3.15 3.14
N VAL A 115 8.26 -3.11 2.14
CA VAL A 115 8.43 -2.25 0.95
C VAL A 115 8.48 -0.77 1.33
N CYS A 116 7.60 -0.29 2.23
CA CYS A 116 7.66 1.08 2.76
C CYS A 116 9.01 1.40 3.42
N SER A 117 9.53 0.47 4.22
CA SER A 117 10.84 0.60 4.88
C SER A 117 11.96 0.69 3.86
N MET A 118 11.96 -0.19 2.85
CA MET A 118 12.95 -0.18 1.77
C MET A 118 12.92 1.12 0.98
N MET A 119 11.74 1.63 0.63
CA MET A 119 11.61 2.94 -0.04
C MET A 119 12.14 4.08 0.85
N THR A 120 11.94 4.03 2.17
CA THR A 120 12.45 5.03 3.10
C THR A 120 13.97 5.01 3.16
N GLN A 121 14.55 3.80 3.20
CA GLN A 121 15.99 3.64 3.13
C GLN A 121 16.57 4.18 1.82
N GLN A 122 15.95 3.90 0.67
CA GLN A 122 16.40 4.44 -0.61
C GLN A 122 16.35 5.96 -0.65
N ARG A 123 15.27 6.56 -0.13
CA ARG A 123 15.16 8.02 0.01
C ARG A 123 16.25 8.62 0.89
N ASN A 124 16.64 7.94 1.96
CA ASN A 124 17.75 8.36 2.81
C ASN A 124 19.10 8.22 2.09
N ASN A 125 19.30 7.17 1.29
CA ASN A 125 20.54 6.97 0.53
C ASN A 125 20.73 8.05 -0.55
N ILE A 126 19.65 8.58 -1.15
CA ILE A 126 19.72 9.70 -2.10
C ILE A 126 20.20 10.99 -1.44
N ALA A 127 19.95 11.14 -0.13
CA ALA A 127 20.32 12.31 0.66
C ALA A 127 21.78 12.30 1.13
N LEU A 128 22.43 11.13 1.13
CA LEU A 128 23.83 10.91 1.52
C LEU A 128 24.75 11.06 0.32
#